data_AF-I1A4S2-F1
#
_entry.id   AF-I1A4S2-F1
#
_cell.length_a   1.000
_cell.length_b   1.000
_cell.length_c   1.000
_cell.angle_alpha   90.00
_cell.angle_beta   90.00
_cell.angle_gamma   90.00
#
_symmetry.space_group_name_H-M   'P 1'
#
loop_
_entity.id
_entity.type
_entity.pdbx_description
1 polymer ?
#
loop_
_entity_poly.entity_id
_entity_poly.type
_entity_poly.pdbx_seq_one_letter_code
_entity_poly.pdbx_strand_id
1 'polypeptide(L)'
;MKNKFKKVMVSLVLVGVISSLLTTSIYYYIKYKKTLNQINESHENVLTEYKDSNKTNILDIQDESDVNLYFSSYGVQTFYNLIRMSMLSKKEVHFYRSKKLVSFHEDLNTIELENFLKNNRKVDDLSFLENSKVHELGDVKDESLFFDKALEFVKNNPNKKIGIWTNSDHFVVNADKLSRLAKFDNVQIFGIEDSNLLGQYIIDNYYKDEDFVKENKNEKLKSWKNPIINSKVTRWNQYLIPMFYKNIKVYWTDPQQSKNFEILGIKNHFSFFNEEGFQKLKDEIFQRRDKYNKRYSNYWAKITSYNWEKERDKVNKIQNENNKESLIILGTNSTNDQDSISKILFEYGEQYNIYYKGHPGMNANASFIINKLKPGEQISFFDYEINQKRSFIIKDSWKILALETQIPSEELTSDHANEKNGIWFNKWIGLDGISSALYGILNKKNTYSDILFLGDSFNKKLFKMGSKEFDSFLSKIATKGASNSIIISKINDKMPENLEIDDFKFETSINSGFNIIKPIKILNKTKNDKNAYIFEFEIEVSYRLNDKTPIEHFIIKVNKNI
;
A
#
# COMPACT_ATOMS: atom_id res chain seq x y z
N MET A 1 -71.68 26.66 38.65
CA MET A 1 -70.24 26.53 38.35
C MET A 1 -69.88 25.39 37.39
N LYS A 2 -70.49 24.20 37.47
CA LYS A 2 -70.16 23.03 36.61
C LYS A 2 -70.25 23.28 35.09
N ASN A 3 -71.23 24.05 34.60
CA ASN A 3 -71.38 24.30 33.15
C ASN A 3 -70.37 25.29 32.55
N LYS A 4 -69.84 26.25 33.33
CA LYS A 4 -68.77 27.16 32.85
C LYS A 4 -67.43 26.43 32.76
N PHE A 5 -67.13 25.56 33.73
CA PHE A 5 -65.90 24.76 33.74
C PHE A 5 -65.85 23.78 32.57
N LYS A 6 -66.99 23.15 32.25
CA LYS A 6 -67.10 22.22 31.11
C LYS A 6 -66.89 22.92 29.75
N LYS A 7 -67.42 24.14 29.58
CA LYS A 7 -67.18 24.94 28.36
C LYS A 7 -65.72 25.36 28.22
N VAL A 8 -65.07 25.81 29.31
CA VAL A 8 -63.64 26.20 29.30
C VAL A 8 -62.75 24.99 28.99
N MET A 9 -63.05 23.81 29.53
CA MET A 9 -62.28 22.60 29.25
C MET A 9 -62.42 22.15 27.78
N VAL A 10 -63.63 22.20 27.21
CA VAL A 10 -63.85 21.88 25.79
C VAL A 10 -63.10 22.86 24.89
N SER A 11 -63.11 24.16 25.22
CA SER A 11 -62.34 25.16 24.47
C SER A 11 -60.83 24.93 24.55
N LEU A 12 -60.29 24.57 25.71
CA LEU A 12 -58.86 24.26 25.88
C LEU A 12 -58.44 23.00 25.12
N VAL A 13 -59.28 21.96 25.12
CA VAL A 13 -59.04 20.74 24.33
C VAL A 13 -59.09 21.04 22.83
N LEU A 14 -60.07 21.85 22.37
CA LEU A 14 -60.15 22.24 20.97
C LEU A 14 -58.93 23.05 20.52
N VAL A 15 -58.48 24.01 21.35
CA VAL A 15 -57.28 24.81 21.08
C VAL A 15 -56.02 23.95 21.05
N GLY A 16 -55.91 22.94 21.93
CA GLY A 16 -54.82 21.97 21.93
C GLY A 16 -54.79 21.06 20.69
N VAL A 17 -55.95 20.63 20.20
CA VAL A 17 -56.07 19.83 18.96
C VAL A 17 -55.78 20.68 17.72
N ILE A 18 -56.25 21.92 17.69
CA ILE A 18 -55.98 22.85 16.58
C ILE A 18 -54.49 23.23 16.53
N SER A 19 -53.86 23.48 17.68
CA SER A 19 -52.42 23.78 17.74
C SER A 19 -51.55 22.58 17.38
N SER A 20 -51.94 21.35 17.76
CA SER A 20 -51.23 20.13 17.35
C SER A 20 -51.38 19.86 15.85
N LEU A 21 -52.57 20.08 15.28
CA LEU A 21 -52.79 19.96 13.84
C LEU A 21 -52.01 21.01 13.06
N LEU A 22 -52.00 22.27 13.49
CA LEU A 22 -51.21 23.35 12.85
C LEU A 22 -49.70 23.08 12.92
N THR A 23 -49.18 22.67 14.08
CA THR A 23 -47.74 22.35 14.22
C THR A 23 -47.34 21.14 13.37
N THR A 24 -48.19 20.12 13.31
CA THR A 24 -47.98 18.94 12.46
C THR A 24 -48.03 19.32 10.97
N SER A 25 -49.00 20.16 10.57
CA SER A 25 -49.13 20.67 9.20
C SER A 25 -47.95 21.52 8.77
N ILE A 26 -47.49 22.43 9.64
CA ILE A 26 -46.31 23.27 9.41
C ILE A 26 -45.04 22.41 9.32
N TYR A 27 -44.90 21.40 10.18
CA TYR A 27 -43.79 20.43 10.12
C TYR A 27 -43.77 19.68 8.79
N TYR A 28 -44.92 19.15 8.34
CA TYR A 28 -45.01 18.47 7.04
C TYR A 28 -44.81 19.44 5.86
N TYR A 29 -45.30 20.68 5.94
CA TYR A 29 -45.09 21.70 4.90
C TYR A 29 -43.62 22.13 4.80
N ILE A 30 -42.93 22.34 5.93
CA ILE A 30 -41.49 22.62 5.96
C ILE A 30 -40.71 21.44 5.38
N LYS A 31 -41.05 20.21 5.79
CA LYS A 31 -40.45 18.99 5.26
C LYS A 31 -40.68 18.88 3.75
N TYR A 32 -41.91 19.09 3.28
CA TYR A 32 -42.29 19.09 1.88
C TYR A 32 -41.55 20.17 1.07
N LYS A 33 -41.46 21.41 1.57
CA LYS A 33 -40.75 22.50 0.92
C LYS A 33 -39.23 22.25 0.89
N LYS A 34 -38.66 21.65 1.94
CA LYS A 34 -37.26 21.19 1.97
C LYS A 34 -37.02 20.10 0.92
N THR A 35 -37.94 19.13 0.81
CA THR A 35 -37.90 18.07 -0.21
C THR A 35 -38.05 18.63 -1.63
N LEU A 36 -38.95 19.58 -1.88
CA LEU A 36 -39.13 20.27 -3.17
C LEU A 36 -37.90 21.09 -3.58
N ASN A 37 -37.34 21.88 -2.66
CA ASN A 37 -36.10 22.62 -2.92
C ASN A 37 -34.92 21.67 -3.19
N GLN A 38 -34.87 20.51 -2.52
CA GLN A 38 -33.89 19.46 -2.78
C GLN A 38 -34.13 18.67 -4.08
N ILE A 39 -35.31 18.75 -4.68
CA ILE A 39 -35.65 18.16 -6.00
C ILE A 39 -35.30 19.16 -7.11
N ASN A 40 -35.57 20.45 -6.91
CA ASN A 40 -35.21 21.48 -7.89
C ASN A 40 -33.69 21.76 -7.94
N GLU A 41 -32.94 21.49 -6.86
CA GLU A 41 -31.46 21.62 -6.84
C GLU A 41 -30.73 20.71 -7.85
N SER A 42 -31.35 19.61 -8.34
CA SER A 42 -30.63 18.54 -9.05
C SER A 42 -30.74 18.53 -10.58
N HIS A 43 -31.61 19.34 -11.19
CA HIS A 43 -31.96 19.17 -12.61
C HIS A 43 -31.75 20.40 -13.51
N GLU A 44 -31.43 21.58 -12.98
CA GLU A 44 -31.39 22.79 -13.82
C GLU A 44 -30.07 23.02 -14.58
N ASN A 45 -28.96 22.32 -14.29
CA ASN A 45 -27.64 22.71 -14.83
C ASN A 45 -26.68 21.59 -15.26
N VAL A 46 -27.03 20.30 -15.29
CA VAL A 46 -26.05 19.26 -15.67
C VAL A 46 -25.84 19.23 -17.19
N LEU A 47 -24.59 19.47 -17.64
CA LEU A 47 -24.23 19.56 -19.07
C LEU A 47 -23.50 18.31 -19.60
N THR A 48 -23.07 17.40 -18.71
CA THR A 48 -22.26 16.22 -19.04
C THR A 48 -22.66 15.02 -18.17
N GLU A 49 -22.73 13.81 -18.74
CA GLU A 49 -23.11 12.57 -18.02
C GLU A 49 -22.04 11.46 -18.10
N TYR A 50 -21.99 10.60 -17.09
CA TYR A 50 -21.25 9.34 -17.17
C TYR A 50 -21.95 8.35 -18.12
N LYS A 51 -21.20 7.72 -19.01
CA LYS A 51 -21.69 6.59 -19.82
C LYS A 51 -21.30 5.29 -19.14
N ASP A 52 -22.13 4.26 -19.25
CA ASP A 52 -21.77 2.92 -18.80
C ASP A 52 -20.49 2.48 -19.51
N SER A 53 -19.46 2.18 -18.72
CA SER A 53 -18.15 1.79 -19.21
C SER A 53 -17.89 0.33 -18.82
N ASN A 54 -17.27 -0.41 -19.75
CA ASN A 54 -16.83 -1.80 -19.54
C ASN A 54 -15.46 -1.88 -18.84
N LYS A 55 -15.01 -0.81 -18.17
CA LYS A 55 -13.71 -0.81 -17.49
C LYS A 55 -13.75 -1.68 -16.24
N THR A 56 -12.63 -2.36 -16.01
CA THR A 56 -12.54 -3.49 -15.09
C THR A 56 -11.66 -3.22 -13.87
N ASN A 57 -10.85 -2.16 -13.87
CA ASN A 57 -10.02 -1.80 -12.73
C ASN A 57 -10.31 -0.38 -12.22
N ILE A 58 -10.07 -0.18 -10.93
CA ILE A 58 -10.39 1.04 -10.19
C ILE A 58 -9.64 2.27 -10.72
N LEU A 59 -8.42 2.10 -11.24
CA LEU A 59 -7.63 3.22 -11.76
C LEU A 59 -8.18 3.73 -13.10
N ASP A 60 -8.66 2.83 -13.96
CA ASP A 60 -9.31 3.21 -15.21
C ASP A 60 -10.66 3.87 -14.96
N ILE A 61 -11.39 3.42 -13.94
CA ILE A 61 -12.65 4.04 -13.49
C ILE A 61 -12.41 5.45 -12.97
N GLN A 62 -11.36 5.66 -12.15
CA GLN A 62 -11.03 7.01 -11.66
C GLN A 62 -10.76 7.99 -12.81
N ASP A 63 -10.17 7.50 -13.90
CA ASP A 63 -9.77 8.31 -15.05
C ASP A 63 -10.95 8.54 -16.02
N GLU A 64 -12.16 8.08 -15.71
CA GLU A 64 -13.40 8.51 -16.38
C GLU A 64 -13.90 9.87 -15.93
N SER A 65 -13.55 10.26 -14.71
CA SER A 65 -13.87 11.58 -14.17
C SER A 65 -12.91 12.62 -14.75
N ASP A 66 -13.38 13.84 -14.97
CA ASP A 66 -12.51 14.96 -15.28
C ASP A 66 -11.79 15.44 -14.01
N VAL A 67 -12.49 15.34 -12.87
CA VAL A 67 -11.98 15.71 -11.54
C VAL A 67 -12.26 14.60 -10.53
N ASN A 68 -11.27 14.30 -9.69
CA ASN A 68 -11.41 13.37 -8.58
C ASN A 68 -11.21 14.08 -7.23
N LEU A 69 -12.19 13.97 -6.34
CA LEU A 69 -12.16 14.45 -4.96
C LEU A 69 -11.89 13.26 -4.02
N TYR A 70 -10.83 13.31 -3.22
CA TYR A 70 -10.43 12.21 -2.32
C TYR A 70 -10.49 12.65 -0.86
N PHE A 71 -11.08 11.83 0.01
CA PHE A 71 -11.08 12.07 1.46
C PHE A 71 -11.36 10.81 2.28
N SER A 72 -10.73 10.70 3.45
CA SER A 72 -11.08 9.72 4.48
C SER A 72 -10.80 10.34 5.84
N SER A 73 -11.73 10.32 6.79
CA SER A 73 -11.49 10.79 8.16
C SER A 73 -10.80 9.74 9.03
N TYR A 74 -10.98 8.46 8.71
CA TYR A 74 -10.37 7.31 9.38
C TYR A 74 -10.13 6.16 8.40
N GLY A 75 -9.59 5.03 8.88
CA GLY A 75 -9.20 3.91 8.04
C GLY A 75 -7.81 4.12 7.44
N VAL A 76 -6.77 3.65 8.14
CA VAL A 76 -5.36 3.84 7.76
C VAL A 76 -5.09 3.30 6.35
N GLN A 77 -5.58 2.10 6.06
CA GLN A 77 -5.42 1.46 4.74
C GLN A 77 -6.12 2.26 3.64
N THR A 78 -7.37 2.63 3.88
CA THR A 78 -8.20 3.45 2.98
C THR A 78 -7.52 4.77 2.67
N PHE A 79 -7.08 5.50 3.69
CA PHE A 79 -6.40 6.79 3.54
C PHE A 79 -5.17 6.68 2.64
N TYR A 80 -4.29 5.71 2.89
CA TYR A 80 -3.11 5.50 2.04
C TYR A 80 -3.47 5.02 0.63
N ASN A 81 -4.52 4.23 0.46
CA ASN A 81 -5.01 3.86 -0.86
C ASN A 81 -5.53 5.07 -1.64
N LEU A 82 -6.23 6.00 -0.99
CA LEU A 82 -6.67 7.25 -1.63
C LEU A 82 -5.46 8.13 -2.01
N ILE A 83 -4.40 8.17 -1.21
CA ILE A 83 -3.14 8.86 -1.61
C ILE A 83 -2.53 8.18 -2.85
N ARG A 84 -2.46 6.85 -2.88
CA ARG A 84 -1.95 6.12 -4.07
C ARG A 84 -2.79 6.42 -5.30
N MET A 85 -4.11 6.38 -5.18
CA MET A 85 -5.02 6.70 -6.28
C MET A 85 -4.84 8.14 -6.76
N SER A 86 -4.75 9.11 -5.85
CA SER A 86 -4.52 10.52 -6.19
C SER A 86 -3.20 10.72 -6.94
N MET A 87 -2.14 10.01 -6.52
CA MET A 87 -0.86 9.99 -7.23
C MET A 87 -0.98 9.36 -8.63
N LEU A 88 -1.73 8.27 -8.76
CA LEU A 88 -1.89 7.46 -9.98
C LEU A 88 -2.86 8.05 -11.01
N SER A 89 -3.74 8.97 -10.60
CA SER A 89 -4.75 9.57 -11.49
C SER A 89 -4.11 10.38 -12.62
N LYS A 90 -4.68 10.23 -13.82
CA LYS A 90 -4.30 10.98 -15.02
C LYS A 90 -5.12 12.28 -15.18
N LYS A 91 -5.91 12.64 -14.17
CA LYS A 91 -6.94 13.69 -14.21
C LYS A 91 -6.71 14.75 -13.13
N GLU A 92 -7.59 15.74 -13.05
CA GLU A 92 -7.55 16.77 -12.00
C GLU A 92 -7.83 16.12 -10.63
N VAL A 93 -7.05 16.47 -9.61
CA VAL A 93 -7.07 15.83 -8.29
C VAL A 93 -7.22 16.86 -7.20
N HIS A 94 -8.23 16.68 -6.35
CA HIS A 94 -8.40 17.43 -5.12
C HIS A 94 -8.35 16.46 -3.94
N PHE A 95 -7.26 16.51 -3.18
CA PHE A 95 -7.09 15.64 -2.01
C PHE A 95 -7.39 16.43 -0.74
N TYR A 96 -8.32 15.97 0.07
CA TYR A 96 -8.71 16.63 1.31
C TYR A 96 -8.12 15.88 2.52
N ARG A 97 -7.69 16.63 3.54
CA ARG A 97 -7.30 16.08 4.84
C ARG A 97 -7.83 16.91 6.00
N SER A 98 -7.74 16.36 7.21
CA SER A 98 -8.03 17.06 8.48
C SER A 98 -6.97 16.75 9.52
N LYS A 99 -6.28 17.77 10.06
CA LYS A 99 -5.21 17.61 11.05
C LYS A 99 -5.63 17.00 12.40
N LYS A 100 -6.89 17.12 12.84
CA LYS A 100 -7.29 16.75 14.22
C LYS A 100 -7.98 15.40 14.38
N LEU A 101 -8.12 14.62 13.30
CA LEU A 101 -8.85 13.36 13.35
C LEU A 101 -7.98 12.20 13.85
N VAL A 102 -6.80 12.02 13.27
CA VAL A 102 -5.95 10.84 13.44
C VAL A 102 -4.50 11.17 13.08
N SER A 103 -3.52 10.55 13.76
CA SER A 103 -2.09 10.87 13.62
C SER A 103 -1.56 10.76 12.18
N PHE A 104 -2.06 9.80 11.41
CA PHE A 104 -1.64 9.60 10.02
C PHE A 104 -2.06 10.74 9.08
N HIS A 105 -2.99 11.62 9.47
CA HIS A 105 -3.27 12.86 8.74
C HIS A 105 -2.25 13.96 9.04
N GLU A 106 -1.75 14.02 10.28
CA GLU A 106 -0.71 14.97 10.69
C GLU A 106 0.61 14.64 10.00
N ASP A 107 0.92 13.34 9.89
CA ASP A 107 2.10 12.83 9.21
C ASP A 107 2.10 13.09 7.70
N LEU A 108 0.95 13.38 7.06
CA LEU A 108 0.91 13.69 5.64
C LEU A 108 1.63 15.02 5.35
N ASN A 109 2.71 14.95 4.57
CA ASN A 109 3.39 16.10 4.01
C ASN A 109 2.59 16.64 2.81
N THR A 110 1.70 17.58 3.10
CA THR A 110 0.81 18.20 2.11
C THR A 110 1.56 18.97 1.03
N ILE A 111 2.73 19.53 1.35
CA ILE A 111 3.54 20.29 0.40
C ILE A 111 4.11 19.33 -0.65
N GLU A 112 4.69 18.21 -0.21
CA GLU A 112 5.22 17.20 -1.11
C GLU A 112 4.13 16.52 -1.93
N LEU A 113 2.96 16.24 -1.34
CA LEU A 113 1.82 15.70 -2.09
C LEU A 113 1.36 16.69 -3.16
N GLU A 114 1.12 17.96 -2.82
CA GLU A 114 0.67 18.95 -3.79
C GLU A 114 1.71 19.18 -4.89
N ASN A 115 3.00 19.27 -4.52
CA ASN A 115 4.09 19.37 -5.47
C ASN A 115 4.11 18.19 -6.44
N PHE A 116 3.97 16.95 -5.93
CA PHE A 116 3.88 15.77 -6.77
C PHE A 116 2.70 15.84 -7.74
N LEU A 117 1.51 16.21 -7.24
CA LEU A 117 0.28 16.28 -8.02
C LEU A 117 0.35 17.33 -9.15
N LYS A 118 1.06 18.44 -8.94
CA LYS A 118 1.22 19.54 -9.90
C LYS A 118 2.43 19.37 -10.83
N ASN A 119 3.51 18.77 -10.35
CA ASN A 119 4.80 18.87 -11.05
C ASN A 119 5.38 17.53 -11.51
N ASN A 120 4.99 16.40 -10.93
CA ASN A 120 5.63 15.12 -11.23
C ASN A 120 4.76 14.19 -12.08
N ARG A 121 3.44 14.19 -11.86
CA ARG A 121 2.54 13.27 -12.58
C ARG A 121 2.65 13.40 -14.10
N LYS A 122 2.60 12.26 -14.77
CA LYS A 122 2.50 12.18 -16.23
C LYS A 122 1.03 12.15 -16.63
N VAL A 123 0.55 13.25 -17.20
CA VAL A 123 -0.84 13.42 -17.67
C VAL A 123 -0.86 13.97 -19.09
N ASP A 124 -1.97 13.77 -19.80
CA ASP A 124 -2.12 14.19 -21.19
C ASP A 124 -2.54 15.67 -21.34
N ASP A 125 -3.14 16.25 -20.29
CA ASP A 125 -3.56 17.66 -20.24
C ASP A 125 -2.94 18.36 -19.02
N LEU A 126 -2.14 19.41 -19.29
CA LEU A 126 -1.42 20.15 -18.26
C LEU A 126 -2.35 20.94 -17.33
N SER A 127 -3.55 21.31 -17.78
CA SER A 127 -4.53 22.01 -16.94
C SER A 127 -4.96 21.17 -15.74
N PHE A 128 -4.97 19.83 -15.89
CA PHE A 128 -5.22 18.92 -14.76
C PHE A 128 -4.16 19.04 -13.68
N LEU A 129 -2.91 19.30 -14.05
CA LEU A 129 -1.84 19.53 -13.08
C LEU A 129 -2.04 20.85 -12.35
N GLU A 130 -2.26 21.94 -13.10
CA GLU A 130 -2.41 23.30 -12.56
C GLU A 130 -3.56 23.41 -11.56
N ASN A 131 -4.69 22.76 -11.87
CA ASN A 131 -5.89 22.79 -11.04
C ASN A 131 -5.84 21.85 -9.83
N SER A 132 -4.94 20.86 -9.84
CA SER A 132 -4.85 19.88 -8.75
C SER A 132 -4.37 20.51 -7.46
N LYS A 133 -4.92 20.09 -6.32
CA LYS A 133 -4.67 20.75 -5.03
C LYS A 133 -4.86 19.84 -3.82
N VAL A 134 -4.12 20.11 -2.74
CA VAL A 134 -4.35 19.52 -1.43
C VAL A 134 -5.07 20.53 -0.54
N HIS A 135 -6.18 20.11 0.07
CA HIS A 135 -7.06 20.95 0.88
C HIS A 135 -7.00 20.53 2.34
N GLU A 136 -6.89 21.53 3.21
CA GLU A 136 -7.00 21.37 4.66
C GLU A 136 -8.43 21.73 5.09
N LEU A 137 -9.15 20.79 5.69
CA LEU A 137 -10.49 21.02 6.23
C LEU A 137 -10.48 21.72 7.60
N GLY A 138 -9.30 21.93 8.19
CA GLY A 138 -9.11 22.60 9.47
C GLY A 138 -9.36 21.68 10.66
N ASP A 139 -9.71 22.27 11.80
CA ASP A 139 -9.88 21.59 13.11
C ASP A 139 -11.17 20.74 13.23
N VAL A 140 -11.77 20.36 12.11
CA VAL A 140 -13.08 19.70 12.09
C VAL A 140 -12.94 18.20 12.33
N LYS A 141 -13.74 17.71 13.29
CA LYS A 141 -13.76 16.33 13.80
C LYS A 141 -14.73 15.40 13.06
N ASP A 142 -15.26 15.80 11.91
CA ASP A 142 -16.32 15.06 11.21
C ASP A 142 -16.14 15.18 9.69
N GLU A 143 -16.20 14.04 9.01
CA GLU A 143 -16.25 13.87 7.55
C GLU A 143 -17.36 14.68 6.83
N SER A 144 -18.38 15.09 7.57
CA SER A 144 -19.51 15.92 7.11
C SER A 144 -19.09 17.17 6.34
N LEU A 145 -18.01 17.86 6.76
CA LEU A 145 -17.54 19.07 6.08
C LEU A 145 -16.98 18.77 4.69
N PHE A 146 -16.32 17.62 4.49
CA PHE A 146 -15.85 17.20 3.18
C PHE A 146 -17.03 17.07 2.21
N PHE A 147 -18.12 16.42 2.63
CA PHE A 147 -19.30 16.25 1.77
C PHE A 147 -20.01 17.58 1.45
N ASP A 148 -19.99 18.55 2.37
CA ASP A 148 -20.50 19.90 2.08
C ASP A 148 -19.65 20.60 1.02
N LYS A 149 -18.31 20.48 1.13
CA LYS A 149 -17.37 21.02 0.15
C LYS A 149 -17.47 20.32 -1.20
N ALA A 150 -17.68 19.00 -1.22
CA ALA A 150 -17.91 18.25 -2.44
C ALA A 150 -19.20 18.70 -3.13
N LEU A 151 -20.29 18.91 -2.37
CA LEU A 151 -21.54 19.41 -2.92
C LEU A 151 -21.42 20.83 -3.49
N GLU A 152 -20.70 21.72 -2.79
CA GLU A 152 -20.37 23.06 -3.29
C GLU A 152 -19.56 22.99 -4.59
N PHE A 153 -18.54 22.13 -4.64
CA PHE A 153 -17.71 21.93 -5.82
C PHE A 153 -18.52 21.43 -7.02
N VAL A 154 -19.39 20.44 -6.81
CA VAL A 154 -20.27 19.88 -7.85
C VAL A 154 -21.17 20.95 -8.47
N LYS A 155 -21.81 21.77 -7.62
CA LYS A 155 -22.70 22.85 -8.07
C LYS A 155 -21.98 23.90 -8.91
N ASN A 156 -20.71 24.16 -8.60
CA ASN A 156 -19.89 25.15 -9.30
C ASN A 156 -19.23 24.60 -10.57
N ASN A 157 -19.27 23.29 -10.82
CA ASN A 157 -18.62 22.63 -11.95
C ASN A 157 -19.58 21.71 -12.74
N PRO A 158 -20.72 22.24 -13.24
CA PRO A 158 -21.75 21.43 -13.91
C PRO A 158 -21.30 20.74 -15.21
N ASN A 159 -20.22 21.24 -15.83
CA ASN A 159 -19.67 20.76 -17.09
C ASN A 159 -18.60 19.66 -16.93
N LYS A 160 -18.14 19.39 -15.71
CA LYS A 160 -17.11 18.39 -15.43
C LYS A 160 -17.73 17.10 -14.88
N LYS A 161 -17.19 15.95 -15.25
CA LYS A 161 -17.47 14.67 -14.57
C LYS A 161 -16.67 14.59 -13.28
N ILE A 162 -17.34 14.37 -12.15
CA ILE A 162 -16.76 14.46 -10.81
C ILE A 162 -16.86 13.11 -10.11
N GLY A 163 -15.69 12.53 -9.80
CA GLY A 163 -15.57 11.33 -8.98
C GLY A 163 -15.27 11.70 -7.52
N ILE A 164 -16.07 11.20 -6.58
CA ILE A 164 -15.90 11.41 -5.14
C ILE A 164 -15.46 10.09 -4.51
N TRP A 165 -14.23 10.01 -4.02
CA TRP A 165 -13.61 8.81 -3.47
C TRP A 165 -13.45 8.92 -1.95
N THR A 166 -14.02 7.96 -1.22
CA THR A 166 -14.13 8.01 0.24
C THR A 166 -14.03 6.61 0.88
N ASN A 167 -13.80 6.53 2.19
CA ASN A 167 -14.07 5.31 2.95
C ASN A 167 -15.56 4.95 2.84
N SER A 168 -15.87 3.67 2.58
CA SER A 168 -17.26 3.19 2.56
C SER A 168 -17.95 3.35 3.91
N ASP A 169 -17.22 3.30 5.04
CA ASP A 169 -17.79 3.50 6.38
C ASP A 169 -18.28 4.94 6.63
N HIS A 170 -17.85 5.93 5.83
CA HIS A 170 -18.39 7.29 5.90
C HIS A 170 -19.84 7.39 5.39
N PHE A 171 -20.37 6.32 4.80
CA PHE A 171 -21.76 6.29 4.33
C PHE A 171 -22.77 6.33 5.48
N VAL A 172 -22.42 5.83 6.66
CA VAL A 172 -23.31 5.84 7.84
C VAL A 172 -23.73 7.25 8.21
N VAL A 173 -22.74 8.12 8.45
CA VAL A 173 -22.97 9.47 8.99
C VAL A 173 -23.45 10.44 7.90
N ASN A 174 -23.11 10.18 6.64
CA ASN A 174 -23.34 11.11 5.53
C ASN A 174 -24.40 10.66 4.53
N ALA A 175 -25.23 9.69 4.87
CA ALA A 175 -26.26 9.14 3.98
C ALA A 175 -27.15 10.22 3.33
N ASP A 176 -27.61 11.22 4.08
CA ASP A 176 -28.41 12.33 3.52
C ASP A 176 -27.63 13.10 2.45
N LYS A 177 -26.37 13.45 2.73
CA LYS A 177 -25.51 14.20 1.80
C LYS A 177 -25.16 13.39 0.56
N LEU A 178 -24.89 12.09 0.74
CA LEU A 178 -24.67 11.14 -0.35
C LEU A 178 -25.89 11.06 -1.25
N SER A 179 -27.10 10.97 -0.67
CA SER A 179 -28.33 10.93 -1.46
C SER A 179 -28.58 12.23 -2.25
N ARG A 180 -28.10 13.38 -1.77
CA ARG A 180 -28.16 14.66 -2.48
C ARG A 180 -27.15 14.71 -3.62
N LEU A 181 -25.89 14.35 -3.36
CA LEU A 181 -24.85 14.23 -4.38
C LEU A 181 -25.23 13.22 -5.48
N ALA A 182 -25.92 12.14 -5.09
CA ALA A 182 -26.39 11.12 -6.01
C ALA A 182 -27.44 11.60 -7.03
N LYS A 183 -28.00 12.80 -6.87
CA LYS A 183 -28.96 13.35 -7.84
C LYS A 183 -28.31 14.08 -9.01
N PHE A 184 -27.00 14.32 -8.96
CA PHE A 184 -26.27 14.98 -10.04
C PHE A 184 -25.75 13.94 -11.04
N ASP A 185 -26.16 14.03 -12.31
CA ASP A 185 -25.77 13.05 -13.34
C ASP A 185 -24.29 13.13 -13.76
N ASN A 186 -23.62 14.25 -13.46
CA ASN A 186 -22.17 14.42 -13.62
C ASN A 186 -21.36 13.93 -12.42
N VAL A 187 -21.96 13.24 -11.44
CA VAL A 187 -21.28 12.79 -10.22
C VAL A 187 -21.31 11.27 -10.09
N GLN A 188 -20.16 10.68 -9.77
CA GLN A 188 -20.05 9.33 -9.21
C GLN A 188 -19.40 9.36 -7.83
N ILE A 189 -19.92 8.54 -6.91
CA ILE A 189 -19.44 8.40 -5.54
C ILE A 189 -18.94 6.97 -5.34
N PHE A 190 -17.73 6.86 -4.85
CA PHE A 190 -16.99 5.62 -4.71
C PHE A 190 -16.56 5.45 -3.26
N GLY A 191 -17.14 4.46 -2.59
CA GLY A 191 -16.64 3.95 -1.33
C GLY A 191 -15.54 2.93 -1.58
N ILE A 192 -14.40 3.04 -0.91
CA ILE A 192 -13.42 1.95 -0.83
C ILE A 192 -13.43 1.37 0.58
N GLU A 193 -13.20 0.07 0.69
CA GLU A 193 -13.22 -0.66 1.96
C GLU A 193 -12.35 0.01 3.05
N ASP A 194 -12.82 -0.05 4.30
CA ASP A 194 -12.06 0.36 5.49
C ASP A 194 -10.88 -0.60 5.78
N SER A 195 -11.11 -1.89 5.52
CA SER A 195 -10.18 -2.99 5.75
C SER A 195 -10.46 -4.14 4.79
N ASN A 196 -9.39 -4.84 4.41
CA ASN A 196 -9.46 -6.01 3.51
C ASN A 196 -10.23 -7.21 4.08
N LEU A 197 -10.56 -7.23 5.37
CA LEU A 197 -11.38 -8.29 5.99
C LEU A 197 -12.86 -7.91 6.15
N LEU A 198 -13.20 -6.63 5.97
CA LEU A 198 -14.51 -6.11 6.37
C LEU A 198 -15.65 -6.69 5.53
N GLY A 199 -15.47 -6.80 4.21
CA GLY A 199 -16.51 -7.33 3.32
C GLY A 199 -16.91 -8.75 3.68
N GLN A 200 -15.93 -9.64 3.89
CA GLN A 200 -16.19 -11.03 4.28
C GLN A 200 -16.83 -11.12 5.67
N TYR A 201 -16.31 -10.35 6.65
CA TYR A 201 -16.87 -10.30 8.00
C TYR A 201 -18.35 -9.91 7.97
N ILE A 202 -18.71 -8.88 7.20
CA ILE A 202 -20.08 -8.39 7.12
C ILE A 202 -21.00 -9.42 6.47
N ILE A 203 -20.54 -10.07 5.40
CA ILE A 203 -21.30 -11.10 4.71
C ILE A 203 -21.61 -12.26 5.65
N ASP A 204 -20.61 -12.76 6.38
CA ASP A 204 -20.75 -13.94 7.22
C ASP A 204 -21.57 -13.69 8.48
N ASN A 205 -21.46 -12.50 9.09
CA ASN A 205 -22.12 -12.21 10.37
C ASN A 205 -23.46 -11.49 10.23
N TYR A 206 -23.77 -10.91 9.06
CA TYR A 206 -25.01 -10.13 8.88
C TYR A 206 -25.79 -10.57 7.64
N TYR A 207 -25.19 -10.63 6.46
CA TYR A 207 -25.98 -10.87 5.24
C TYR A 207 -26.41 -12.32 5.06
N LYS A 208 -25.82 -13.24 5.81
CA LYS A 208 -26.26 -14.64 5.97
C LYS A 208 -27.12 -14.86 7.22
N ASP A 209 -27.20 -13.88 8.12
CA ASP A 209 -27.99 -13.96 9.34
C ASP A 209 -29.48 -13.70 9.06
N GLU A 210 -30.35 -14.59 9.52
CA GLU A 210 -31.79 -14.55 9.20
C GLU A 210 -32.47 -13.31 9.79
N ASP A 211 -32.09 -12.89 11.00
CA ASP A 211 -32.67 -11.75 11.68
C ASP A 211 -32.30 -10.44 10.96
N PHE A 212 -31.02 -10.28 10.62
CA PHE A 212 -30.58 -9.12 9.83
C PHE A 212 -31.27 -9.06 8.47
N VAL A 213 -31.40 -10.18 7.77
CA VAL A 213 -32.10 -10.26 6.48
C VAL A 213 -33.57 -9.87 6.64
N LYS A 214 -34.26 -10.37 7.68
CA LYS A 214 -35.67 -10.04 7.96
C LYS A 214 -35.86 -8.56 8.26
N GLU A 215 -34.97 -7.95 9.04
CA GLU A 215 -35.03 -6.52 9.36
C GLU A 215 -34.82 -5.65 8.11
N ASN A 216 -33.92 -6.05 7.22
CA ASN A 216 -33.48 -5.25 6.07
C ASN A 216 -34.13 -5.64 4.73
N LYS A 217 -34.98 -6.66 4.67
CA LYS A 217 -35.83 -6.98 3.51
C LYS A 217 -37.29 -6.65 3.73
N ASN A 218 -37.98 -6.36 2.64
CA ASN A 218 -39.44 -6.27 2.59
C ASN A 218 -40.01 -7.70 2.47
N GLU A 219 -40.74 -8.17 3.48
CA GLU A 219 -41.30 -9.54 3.51
C GLU A 219 -42.23 -9.83 2.31
N LYS A 220 -42.95 -8.83 1.79
CA LYS A 220 -43.88 -9.00 0.66
C LYS A 220 -43.16 -8.99 -0.69
N LEU A 221 -42.20 -8.10 -0.88
CA LEU A 221 -41.49 -7.92 -2.15
C LEU A 221 -40.24 -8.79 -2.26
N LYS A 222 -39.81 -9.43 -1.18
CA LYS A 222 -38.54 -10.17 -1.03
C LYS A 222 -37.29 -9.38 -1.43
N SER A 223 -37.41 -8.05 -1.52
CA SER A 223 -36.35 -7.13 -1.91
C SER A 223 -35.71 -6.45 -0.70
N TRP A 224 -34.46 -6.03 -0.84
CA TRP A 224 -33.80 -5.19 0.17
C TRP A 224 -34.51 -3.84 0.34
N LYS A 225 -34.46 -3.29 1.55
CA LYS A 225 -34.96 -1.95 1.90
C LYS A 225 -33.87 -0.91 1.68
N ASN A 226 -34.21 0.25 1.13
CA ASN A 226 -33.28 1.39 1.03
C ASN A 226 -32.94 1.90 2.45
N PRO A 227 -31.68 1.81 2.91
CA PRO A 227 -31.30 2.21 4.27
C PRO A 227 -31.54 3.69 4.55
N ILE A 228 -31.32 4.55 3.55
CA ILE A 228 -31.42 6.01 3.67
C ILE A 228 -32.87 6.43 3.88
N ILE A 229 -33.79 5.93 3.04
CA ILE A 229 -35.22 6.27 3.11
C ILE A 229 -35.84 5.77 4.43
N ASN A 230 -35.40 4.62 4.92
CA ASN A 230 -35.89 4.06 6.18
C ASN A 230 -35.22 4.66 7.43
N SER A 231 -34.35 5.67 7.28
CA SER A 231 -33.70 6.42 8.37
C SER A 231 -33.00 5.55 9.43
N LYS A 232 -32.49 4.38 9.02
CA LYS A 232 -31.72 3.45 9.86
C LYS A 232 -30.47 3.02 9.10
N VAL A 233 -29.54 3.93 8.85
CA VAL A 233 -28.24 3.56 8.29
C VAL A 233 -27.32 3.14 9.42
N THR A 234 -26.80 1.93 9.33
CA THR A 234 -25.83 1.34 10.26
C THR A 234 -24.59 0.94 9.49
N ARG A 235 -23.50 0.68 10.21
CA ARG A 235 -22.25 0.17 9.62
C ARG A 235 -22.48 -1.10 8.79
N TRP A 236 -23.50 -1.89 9.11
CA TRP A 236 -23.75 -3.19 8.49
C TRP A 236 -24.64 -3.08 7.26
N ASN A 237 -25.68 -2.24 7.30
CA ASN A 237 -26.61 -2.10 6.18
C ASN A 237 -26.25 -0.97 5.20
N GLN A 238 -25.23 -0.15 5.48
CA GLN A 238 -24.75 0.88 4.53
C GLN A 238 -24.32 0.30 3.18
N TYR A 239 -23.86 -0.96 3.16
CA TYR A 239 -23.46 -1.65 1.94
C TYR A 239 -24.66 -2.01 1.03
N LEU A 240 -25.90 -1.81 1.48
CA LEU A 240 -27.08 -1.86 0.61
C LEU A 240 -27.32 -0.56 -0.15
N ILE A 241 -26.75 0.57 0.29
CA ILE A 241 -26.97 1.90 -0.34
C ILE A 241 -26.67 1.88 -1.85
N PRO A 242 -25.52 1.35 -2.31
CA PRO A 242 -25.18 1.31 -3.74
C PRO A 242 -26.26 0.69 -4.62
N MET A 243 -27.05 -0.27 -4.10
CA MET A 243 -28.13 -0.91 -4.87
C MET A 243 -29.23 0.06 -5.30
N PHE A 244 -29.42 1.16 -4.57
CA PHE A 244 -30.52 2.10 -4.79
C PHE A 244 -30.10 3.38 -5.52
N TYR A 245 -28.80 3.58 -5.72
CA TYR A 245 -28.26 4.78 -6.36
C TYR A 245 -27.22 4.36 -7.41
N LYS A 246 -27.56 4.54 -8.70
CA LYS A 246 -26.73 4.11 -9.85
C LYS A 246 -25.30 4.65 -9.82
N ASN A 247 -25.11 5.80 -9.20
CA ASN A 247 -23.84 6.52 -9.11
C ASN A 247 -23.12 6.34 -7.79
N ILE A 248 -23.63 5.52 -6.85
CA ILE A 248 -22.88 5.13 -5.65
C ILE A 248 -22.38 3.70 -5.85
N LYS A 249 -21.07 3.50 -5.68
CA LYS A 249 -20.39 2.22 -5.88
C LYS A 249 -19.48 1.93 -4.69
N VAL A 250 -19.23 0.65 -4.41
CA VAL A 250 -18.25 0.21 -3.40
C VAL A 250 -17.20 -0.68 -4.05
N TYR A 251 -15.94 -0.44 -3.70
CA TYR A 251 -14.79 -1.16 -4.23
C TYR A 251 -14.04 -1.93 -3.13
N TRP A 252 -13.70 -3.17 -3.43
CA TRP A 252 -13.04 -4.12 -2.53
C TRP A 252 -11.66 -4.49 -3.03
N THR A 253 -10.67 -4.60 -2.15
CA THR A 253 -9.34 -5.06 -2.55
C THR A 253 -9.36 -6.54 -2.94
N ASP A 254 -10.18 -7.34 -2.26
CA ASP A 254 -10.35 -8.77 -2.52
C ASP A 254 -11.49 -9.00 -3.55
N PRO A 255 -11.20 -9.54 -4.74
CA PRO A 255 -12.22 -9.84 -5.76
C PRO A 255 -13.29 -10.83 -5.31
N GLN A 256 -13.02 -11.66 -4.30
CA GLN A 256 -14.02 -12.58 -3.78
C GLN A 256 -15.16 -11.85 -3.07
N GLN A 257 -14.90 -10.67 -2.51
CA GLN A 257 -15.93 -9.90 -1.78
C GLN A 257 -16.98 -9.36 -2.73
N SER A 258 -16.59 -8.76 -3.86
CA SER A 258 -17.54 -8.32 -4.88
C SER A 258 -18.37 -9.48 -5.43
N LYS A 259 -17.73 -10.64 -5.71
CA LYS A 259 -18.44 -11.85 -6.13
C LYS A 259 -19.46 -12.32 -5.09
N ASN A 260 -19.11 -12.29 -3.81
CA ASN A 260 -20.02 -12.70 -2.73
C ASN A 260 -21.22 -11.75 -2.59
N PHE A 261 -21.03 -10.43 -2.76
CA PHE A 261 -22.14 -9.47 -2.81
C PHE A 261 -23.05 -9.72 -4.04
N GLU A 262 -22.46 -10.01 -5.19
CA GLU A 262 -23.21 -10.36 -6.41
C GLU A 262 -24.08 -11.61 -6.21
N ILE A 263 -23.54 -12.67 -5.59
CA ILE A 263 -24.28 -13.90 -5.25
C ILE A 263 -25.49 -13.60 -4.33
N LEU A 264 -25.37 -12.61 -3.44
CA LEU A 264 -26.46 -12.14 -2.58
C LEU A 264 -27.48 -11.24 -3.30
N GLY A 265 -27.28 -10.99 -4.60
CA GLY A 265 -28.10 -10.09 -5.42
C GLY A 265 -27.89 -8.61 -5.10
N ILE A 266 -26.77 -8.26 -4.45
CA ILE A 266 -26.43 -6.90 -4.04
C ILE A 266 -25.52 -6.28 -5.09
N LYS A 267 -26.07 -5.32 -5.84
CA LYS A 267 -25.41 -4.67 -7.00
C LYS A 267 -24.49 -3.51 -6.57
N ASN A 268 -23.65 -3.07 -7.52
CA ASN A 268 -22.72 -1.93 -7.38
C ASN A 268 -21.57 -2.15 -6.38
N HIS A 269 -21.16 -3.40 -6.24
CA HIS A 269 -19.92 -3.80 -5.55
C HIS A 269 -18.93 -4.34 -6.58
N PHE A 270 -17.72 -3.79 -6.57
CA PHE A 270 -16.69 -4.09 -7.55
C PHE A 270 -15.37 -4.42 -6.87
N SER A 271 -14.48 -5.12 -7.56
CA SER A 271 -13.12 -5.32 -7.09
C SER A 271 -12.22 -4.18 -7.55
N PHE A 272 -11.08 -3.97 -6.88
CA PHE A 272 -10.06 -3.01 -7.33
C PHE A 272 -9.49 -3.42 -8.68
N PHE A 273 -9.24 -4.72 -8.85
CA PHE A 273 -8.70 -5.35 -10.04
C PHE A 273 -9.46 -6.65 -10.31
N ASN A 274 -9.64 -7.02 -11.59
CA ASN A 274 -10.45 -8.16 -12.01
C ASN A 274 -9.71 -9.51 -12.02
N GLU A 275 -8.37 -9.50 -11.96
CA GLU A 275 -7.56 -10.73 -12.08
C GLU A 275 -7.42 -11.46 -10.74
N GLU A 276 -7.31 -12.79 -10.81
CA GLU A 276 -6.93 -13.67 -9.69
C GLU A 276 -5.48 -13.42 -9.21
N GLY A 277 -4.73 -12.54 -9.89
CA GLY A 277 -3.46 -12.02 -9.43
C GLY A 277 -3.67 -10.97 -8.34
N PHE A 278 -2.97 -11.13 -7.22
CA PHE A 278 -2.99 -10.26 -6.03
C PHE A 278 -2.47 -8.81 -6.27
N GLN A 279 -2.74 -8.20 -7.43
CA GLN A 279 -2.37 -6.83 -7.76
C GLN A 279 -3.02 -5.87 -6.76
N LYS A 280 -2.22 -4.95 -6.23
CA LYS A 280 -2.64 -3.93 -5.28
C LYS A 280 -2.29 -2.54 -5.81
N LEU A 281 -3.02 -1.53 -5.35
CA LEU A 281 -2.70 -0.12 -5.64
C LEU A 281 -1.26 0.27 -5.30
N LYS A 282 -0.64 -0.42 -4.33
CA LYS A 282 0.78 -0.20 -4.02
C LYS A 282 1.71 -0.69 -5.13
N ASP A 283 1.40 -1.81 -5.79
CA ASP A 283 2.26 -2.35 -6.83
C ASP A 283 2.31 -1.38 -8.03
N GLU A 284 1.19 -0.69 -8.29
CA GLU A 284 1.09 0.37 -9.30
C GLU A 284 2.05 1.53 -9.05
N ILE A 285 2.20 2.02 -7.81
CA ILE A 285 3.15 3.12 -7.53
C ILE A 285 4.62 2.65 -7.61
N PHE A 286 4.91 1.36 -7.49
CA PHE A 286 6.26 0.82 -7.71
C PHE A 286 6.58 0.66 -9.20
N GLN A 287 5.57 0.40 -10.03
CA GLN A 287 5.75 0.18 -11.47
C GLN A 287 5.70 1.48 -12.27
N ARG A 288 4.85 2.43 -11.87
CA ARG A 288 4.68 3.69 -12.60
C ARG A 288 5.83 4.65 -12.41
N ARG A 289 6.07 5.41 -13.48
CA ARG A 289 7.12 6.43 -13.54
C ARG A 289 6.53 7.79 -13.86
N ASP A 290 7.17 8.80 -13.31
CA ASP A 290 6.84 10.21 -13.49
C ASP A 290 7.35 10.75 -14.83
N LYS A 291 7.05 12.02 -15.10
CA LYS A 291 7.48 12.67 -16.35
C LYS A 291 9.01 12.79 -16.48
N TYR A 292 9.76 12.57 -15.40
CA TYR A 292 11.22 12.54 -15.33
C TYR A 292 11.79 11.12 -15.19
N ASN A 293 10.97 10.09 -15.46
CA ASN A 293 11.34 8.68 -15.40
C ASN A 293 11.68 8.12 -13.99
N LYS A 294 11.37 8.86 -12.92
CA LYS A 294 11.49 8.40 -11.52
C LYS A 294 10.27 7.59 -11.12
N ARG A 295 10.45 6.53 -10.32
CA ARG A 295 9.32 5.72 -9.81
C ARG A 295 8.47 6.53 -8.85
N TYR A 296 7.15 6.34 -8.87
CA TYR A 296 6.25 7.01 -7.93
C TYR A 296 6.56 6.64 -6.47
N SER A 297 7.01 5.41 -6.22
CA SER A 297 7.47 4.94 -4.91
C SER A 297 8.54 5.84 -4.26
N ASN A 298 9.35 6.55 -5.05
CA ASN A 298 10.40 7.43 -4.54
C ASN A 298 9.83 8.69 -3.85
N TYR A 299 8.58 9.04 -4.13
CA TYR A 299 7.89 10.17 -3.51
C TYR A 299 7.05 9.72 -2.30
N TRP A 300 6.71 8.43 -2.23
CA TRP A 300 5.80 7.89 -1.21
C TRP A 300 6.26 8.22 0.21
N ALA A 301 7.54 7.98 0.51
CA ALA A 301 8.14 8.25 1.81
C ALA A 301 8.06 9.74 2.19
N LYS A 302 8.38 10.64 1.24
CA LYS A 302 8.35 12.09 1.44
C LYS A 302 6.93 12.62 1.65
N ILE A 303 5.97 12.05 0.93
CA ILE A 303 4.55 12.40 1.01
C ILE A 303 3.95 11.91 2.34
N THR A 304 4.13 10.64 2.67
CA THR A 304 3.46 10.02 3.83
C THR A 304 4.22 10.16 5.13
N SER A 305 5.42 10.73 5.09
CA SER A 305 6.39 10.75 6.19
C SER A 305 6.73 9.34 6.74
N TYR A 306 6.52 8.29 5.94
CA TYR A 306 7.15 6.98 6.13
C TYR A 306 8.56 7.03 5.52
N ASN A 307 9.45 7.74 6.19
CA ASN A 307 10.81 7.97 5.73
C ASN A 307 11.83 7.11 6.48
N TRP A 308 13.00 6.97 5.88
CA TRP A 308 14.09 6.19 6.45
C TRP A 308 14.60 6.81 7.76
N GLU A 309 14.49 8.14 7.95
CA GLU A 309 14.92 8.80 9.18
C GLU A 309 14.10 8.36 10.39
N LYS A 310 12.77 8.19 10.26
CA LYS A 310 11.94 7.66 11.35
C LYS A 310 12.33 6.21 11.69
N GLU A 311 12.62 5.38 10.69
CA GLU A 311 13.09 4.01 10.94
C GLU A 311 14.50 4.00 11.56
N ARG A 312 15.41 4.86 11.10
CA ARG A 312 16.72 5.10 11.73
C ARG A 312 16.56 5.46 13.20
N ASP A 313 15.66 6.38 13.54
CA ASP A 313 15.50 6.85 14.91
C ASP A 313 14.99 5.71 15.82
N LYS A 314 14.14 4.81 15.31
CA LYS A 314 13.76 3.57 16.02
C LYS A 314 14.95 2.65 16.26
N VAL A 315 15.78 2.43 15.23
CA VAL A 315 17.00 1.60 15.30
C VAL A 315 17.99 2.18 16.30
N ASN A 316 18.29 3.47 16.19
CA ASN A 316 19.21 4.18 17.09
C ASN A 316 18.73 4.15 18.54
N LYS A 317 17.42 4.32 18.77
CA LYS A 317 16.86 4.21 20.12
C LYS A 317 17.17 2.85 20.75
N ILE A 318 16.92 1.75 20.03
CA ILE A 318 17.16 0.40 20.53
C ILE A 318 18.66 0.13 20.71
N GLN A 319 19.49 0.56 19.75
CA GLN A 319 20.95 0.41 19.86
C GLN A 319 21.50 1.14 21.10
N ASN A 320 21.03 2.35 21.38
CA ASN A 320 21.44 3.12 22.55
C ASN A 320 20.97 2.51 23.90
N GLU A 321 19.96 1.63 23.90
CA GLU A 321 19.46 0.98 25.12
C GLU A 321 20.42 -0.12 25.64
N ASN A 322 21.09 -0.85 24.75
CA ASN A 322 21.86 -2.05 25.14
C ASN A 322 23.21 -2.24 24.42
N ASN A 323 23.57 -1.36 23.48
CA ASN A 323 24.80 -1.41 22.69
C ASN A 323 25.04 -2.73 21.93
N LYS A 324 24.02 -3.58 21.73
CA LYS A 324 24.15 -4.76 20.87
C LYS A 324 24.25 -4.34 19.41
N GLU A 325 25.09 -5.06 18.67
CA GLU A 325 25.16 -4.93 17.22
C GLU A 325 23.81 -5.20 16.56
N SER A 326 23.60 -4.63 15.38
CA SER A 326 22.35 -4.72 14.66
C SER A 326 22.39 -5.80 13.57
N LEU A 327 21.33 -6.60 13.51
CA LEU A 327 21.15 -7.67 12.52
C LEU A 327 19.89 -7.38 11.71
N ILE A 328 20.01 -7.19 10.39
CA ILE A 328 18.86 -7.05 9.50
C ILE A 328 18.50 -8.37 8.82
N ILE A 329 17.22 -8.71 8.86
CA ILE A 329 16.60 -9.77 8.08
C ILE A 329 15.87 -9.13 6.89
N LEU A 330 16.34 -9.42 5.68
CA LEU A 330 15.66 -9.06 4.44
C LEU A 330 14.67 -10.17 4.07
N GLY A 331 13.40 -9.88 4.27
CA GLY A 331 12.29 -10.82 4.12
C GLY A 331 11.69 -10.89 2.71
N THR A 332 10.82 -11.86 2.54
CA THR A 332 10.09 -12.15 1.31
C THR A 332 8.61 -11.77 1.44
N ASN A 333 7.81 -12.08 0.42
CA ASN A 333 6.35 -12.01 0.51
C ASN A 333 5.72 -13.34 1.02
N SER A 334 6.52 -14.35 1.36
CA SER A 334 6.04 -15.64 1.88
C SER A 334 5.80 -15.59 3.39
N THR A 335 4.74 -16.23 3.86
CA THR A 335 4.51 -16.43 5.30
C THR A 335 5.46 -17.43 5.94
N ASN A 336 6.19 -18.22 5.14
CA ASN A 336 7.25 -19.12 5.64
C ASN A 336 8.41 -18.35 6.30
N ASP A 337 8.52 -17.04 6.04
CA ASP A 337 9.44 -16.16 6.77
C ASP A 337 9.22 -16.23 8.29
N GLN A 338 8.00 -16.48 8.77
CA GLN A 338 7.69 -16.46 10.22
C GLN A 338 8.48 -17.51 11.01
N ASP A 339 8.60 -18.71 10.45
CA ASP A 339 9.43 -19.78 11.03
C ASP A 339 10.92 -19.38 11.00
N SER A 340 11.37 -18.79 9.89
CA SER A 340 12.75 -18.34 9.72
C SER A 340 13.09 -17.20 10.68
N ILE A 341 12.22 -16.21 10.84
CA ILE A 341 12.34 -15.10 11.80
C ILE A 341 12.41 -15.66 13.22
N SER A 342 11.57 -16.64 13.56
CA SER A 342 11.56 -17.28 14.87
C SER A 342 12.86 -18.05 15.16
N LYS A 343 13.37 -18.79 14.17
CA LYS A 343 14.69 -19.46 14.25
C LYS A 343 15.81 -18.44 14.46
N ILE A 344 15.83 -17.37 13.67
CA ILE A 344 16.85 -16.33 13.77
C ILE A 344 16.80 -15.65 15.14
N LEU A 345 15.61 -15.30 15.64
CA LEU A 345 15.44 -14.74 16.97
C LEU A 345 15.94 -15.70 18.05
N PHE A 346 15.62 -16.99 17.93
CA PHE A 346 16.08 -18.03 18.83
C PHE A 346 17.62 -18.17 18.85
N GLU A 347 18.28 -18.12 17.69
CA GLU A 347 19.74 -18.29 17.59
C GLU A 347 20.52 -17.00 17.95
N TYR A 348 19.95 -15.83 17.65
CA TYR A 348 20.70 -14.57 17.62
C TYR A 348 20.17 -13.48 18.56
N GLY A 349 19.02 -13.65 19.22
CA GLY A 349 18.42 -12.64 20.09
C GLY A 349 19.29 -12.23 21.28
N GLU A 350 20.21 -13.10 21.71
CA GLU A 350 21.22 -12.76 22.72
C GLU A 350 22.29 -11.81 22.19
N GLN A 351 22.72 -12.01 20.95
CA GLN A 351 23.90 -11.35 20.39
C GLN A 351 23.55 -10.02 19.71
N TYR A 352 22.39 -9.95 19.06
CA TYR A 352 22.04 -8.84 18.19
C TYR A 352 20.69 -8.21 18.53
N ASN A 353 20.55 -6.92 18.22
CA ASN A 353 19.27 -6.28 18.03
C ASN A 353 18.76 -6.64 16.61
N ILE A 354 17.62 -7.31 16.52
CA ILE A 354 17.13 -7.88 15.25
C ILE A 354 16.10 -6.94 14.61
N TYR A 355 16.28 -6.66 13.34
CA TYR A 355 15.40 -5.83 12.54
C TYR A 355 14.91 -6.60 11.34
N TYR A 356 13.61 -6.60 11.09
CA TYR A 356 13.01 -7.26 9.93
C TYR A 356 12.54 -6.23 8.92
N LYS A 357 13.04 -6.32 7.70
CA LYS A 357 12.55 -5.55 6.55
C LYS A 357 11.90 -6.51 5.55
N GLY A 358 10.57 -6.57 5.59
CA GLY A 358 9.77 -7.40 4.70
C GLY A 358 9.61 -6.83 3.28
N HIS A 359 9.11 -7.68 2.38
CA HIS A 359 8.74 -7.28 1.02
C HIS A 359 7.62 -6.20 1.07
N PRO A 360 7.71 -5.10 0.29
CA PRO A 360 6.69 -4.03 0.29
C PRO A 360 5.27 -4.54 -0.01
N GLY A 361 5.17 -5.65 -0.73
CA GLY A 361 3.94 -6.38 -1.07
C GLY A 361 3.22 -7.09 0.10
N MET A 362 3.86 -7.31 1.25
CA MET A 362 3.35 -8.20 2.31
C MET A 362 3.57 -7.64 3.72
N ASN A 363 2.50 -7.55 4.52
CA ASN A 363 2.57 -7.09 5.91
C ASN A 363 2.39 -8.22 6.94
N ALA A 364 2.00 -9.43 6.51
CA ALA A 364 1.71 -10.54 7.43
C ALA A 364 2.89 -10.85 8.37
N ASN A 365 4.12 -10.81 7.86
CA ASN A 365 5.33 -11.09 8.65
C ASN A 365 5.67 -9.96 9.63
N ALA A 366 5.48 -8.70 9.22
CA ALA A 366 5.62 -7.56 10.13
C ALA A 366 4.57 -7.61 11.25
N SER A 367 3.33 -7.94 10.91
CA SER A 367 2.25 -8.15 11.89
C SER A 367 2.54 -9.33 12.83
N PHE A 368 3.12 -10.42 12.33
CA PHE A 368 3.56 -11.53 13.18
C PHE A 368 4.57 -11.07 14.23
N ILE A 369 5.60 -10.32 13.84
CA ILE A 369 6.59 -9.78 14.78
C ILE A 369 5.91 -8.91 15.84
N ILE A 370 5.10 -7.92 15.42
CA ILE A 370 4.47 -6.95 16.32
C ILE A 370 3.49 -7.64 17.30
N ASN A 371 2.72 -8.62 16.81
CA ASN A 371 1.63 -9.20 17.57
C ASN A 371 2.01 -10.44 18.38
N LYS A 372 3.02 -11.20 17.93
CA LYS A 372 3.39 -12.50 18.51
C LYS A 372 4.74 -12.52 19.18
N LEU A 373 5.74 -11.79 18.68
CA LEU A 373 7.11 -11.88 19.20
C LEU A 373 7.34 -10.86 20.33
N LYS A 374 6.72 -11.12 21.49
CA LYS A 374 6.82 -10.27 22.68
C LYS A 374 7.59 -10.99 23.81
N PRO A 375 8.31 -10.26 24.67
CA PRO A 375 8.94 -10.87 25.84
C PRO A 375 7.96 -11.66 26.71
N GLY A 376 8.41 -12.81 27.20
CA GLY A 376 7.61 -13.76 27.99
C GLY A 376 6.72 -14.71 27.18
N GLU A 377 6.48 -14.45 25.89
CA GLU A 377 5.67 -15.33 25.04
C GLU A 377 6.43 -16.59 24.64
N GLN A 378 5.74 -17.74 24.67
CA GLN A 378 6.26 -19.00 24.13
C GLN A 378 5.96 -19.10 22.64
N ILE A 379 7.02 -19.17 21.84
CA ILE A 379 6.95 -19.27 20.39
C ILE A 379 7.27 -20.70 19.98
N SER A 380 6.45 -21.27 19.10
CA SER A 380 6.72 -22.53 18.42
C SER A 380 6.93 -22.28 16.93
N PHE A 381 7.94 -22.89 16.33
CA PHE A 381 8.26 -22.75 14.92
C PHE A 381 8.81 -24.06 14.34
N PHE A 382 8.76 -24.19 13.02
CA PHE A 382 9.40 -25.31 12.31
C PHE A 382 10.82 -24.93 11.86
N ASP A 383 11.83 -25.63 12.37
CA ASP A 383 13.21 -25.44 11.98
C ASP A 383 13.52 -26.24 10.71
N TYR A 384 13.57 -25.55 9.58
CA TYR A 384 13.81 -26.15 8.27
C TYR A 384 15.22 -26.72 8.08
N GLU A 385 16.20 -26.30 8.89
CA GLU A 385 17.58 -26.80 8.79
C GLU A 385 17.69 -28.23 9.33
N ILE A 386 17.03 -28.49 10.46
CA ILE A 386 17.05 -29.80 11.13
C ILE A 386 15.76 -30.61 10.92
N ASN A 387 14.78 -30.04 10.22
CA ASN A 387 13.48 -30.62 9.91
C ASN A 387 12.67 -31.02 11.17
N GLN A 388 12.62 -30.15 12.19
CA GLN A 388 11.94 -30.42 13.47
C GLN A 388 11.18 -29.19 14.00
N LYS A 389 10.10 -29.42 14.76
CA LYS A 389 9.43 -28.36 15.52
C LYS A 389 10.24 -28.02 16.77
N ARG A 390 10.43 -26.72 17.02
CA ARG A 390 11.10 -26.20 18.20
C ARG A 390 10.24 -25.15 18.88
N SER A 391 10.53 -24.89 20.15
CA SER A 391 9.90 -23.80 20.89
C SER A 391 10.87 -23.13 21.84
N PHE A 392 10.62 -21.85 22.12
CA PHE A 392 11.39 -21.06 23.08
C PHE A 392 10.52 -19.98 23.71
N ILE A 393 11.00 -19.41 24.83
CA ILE A 393 10.40 -18.24 25.47
C ILE A 393 11.27 -17.04 25.13
N ILE A 394 10.65 -15.96 24.66
CA ILE A 394 11.37 -14.72 24.34
C ILE A 394 11.80 -14.04 25.64
N LYS A 395 13.09 -13.70 25.75
CA LYS A 395 13.63 -13.01 26.92
C LYS A 395 13.41 -11.50 26.82
N ASP A 396 13.28 -10.83 27.97
CA ASP A 396 13.13 -9.37 28.06
C ASP A 396 14.30 -8.59 27.44
N SER A 397 15.50 -9.19 27.43
CA SER A 397 16.71 -8.61 26.84
C SER A 397 16.79 -8.73 25.31
N TRP A 398 15.89 -9.51 24.68
CA TRP A 398 15.88 -9.72 23.24
C TRP A 398 15.08 -8.61 22.56
N LYS A 399 15.65 -8.03 21.50
CA LYS A 399 15.03 -6.95 20.75
C LYS A 399 14.77 -7.43 19.33
N ILE A 400 13.52 -7.39 18.92
CA ILE A 400 13.10 -7.60 17.54
C ILE A 400 12.09 -6.53 17.12
N LEU A 401 12.31 -5.94 15.95
CA LEU A 401 11.45 -4.88 15.42
C LEU A 401 11.19 -5.10 13.92
N ALA A 402 9.94 -4.94 13.49
CA ALA A 402 9.62 -4.83 12.07
C ALA A 402 9.79 -3.37 11.62
N LEU A 403 10.60 -3.15 10.58
CA LEU A 403 10.75 -1.87 9.92
C LEU A 403 9.63 -1.68 8.89
N GLU A 404 9.32 -0.42 8.57
CA GLU A 404 8.26 -0.07 7.59
C GLU A 404 8.49 -0.75 6.24
N THR A 405 7.60 -1.68 5.86
CA THR A 405 7.76 -2.52 4.68
C THR A 405 7.69 -1.71 3.39
N GLN A 406 6.98 -0.58 3.41
CA GLN A 406 6.79 0.28 2.24
C GLN A 406 8.05 1.07 1.84
N ILE A 407 9.04 1.21 2.71
CA ILE A 407 10.31 1.87 2.38
C ILE A 407 11.15 0.91 1.54
N PRO A 408 11.81 1.34 0.44
CA PRO A 408 12.80 0.52 -0.26
C PRO A 408 13.88 0.00 0.69
N SER A 409 14.35 -1.23 0.51
CA SER A 409 15.34 -1.79 1.45
C SER A 409 16.67 -1.05 1.38
N GLU A 410 17.03 -0.53 0.22
CA GLU A 410 18.26 0.23 -0.07
C GLU A 410 18.32 1.54 0.74
N GLU A 411 17.20 2.23 0.93
CA GLU A 411 17.10 3.43 1.79
C GLU A 411 17.42 3.10 3.26
N LEU A 412 17.15 1.87 3.71
CA LEU A 412 17.46 1.45 5.07
C LEU A 412 18.86 0.83 5.21
N THR A 413 19.54 0.52 4.11
CA THR A 413 20.72 -0.35 4.17
C THR A 413 21.96 0.16 3.44
N SER A 414 21.80 0.80 2.29
CA SER A 414 22.91 1.25 1.44
C SER A 414 22.97 2.75 1.25
N ASP A 415 21.84 3.39 0.93
CA ASP A 415 21.82 4.72 0.33
C ASP A 415 22.24 5.79 1.34
N HIS A 416 21.92 5.58 2.61
CA HIS A 416 22.22 6.49 3.71
C HIS A 416 23.32 5.96 4.64
N ALA A 417 23.96 4.83 4.35
CA ALA A 417 24.91 4.17 5.26
C ALA A 417 26.16 5.00 5.61
N ASN A 418 26.56 5.91 4.73
CA ASN A 418 27.76 6.75 4.90
C ASN A 418 27.45 8.19 5.31
N GLU A 419 26.18 8.53 5.52
CA GLU A 419 25.80 9.86 5.97
C GLU A 419 26.16 10.08 7.44
N LYS A 420 26.41 11.33 7.84
CA LYS A 420 26.77 11.71 9.22
C LYS A 420 25.78 11.18 10.26
N ASN A 421 24.50 11.10 9.89
CA ASN A 421 23.40 10.54 10.68
C ASN A 421 22.66 9.44 9.89
N GLY A 422 23.44 8.59 9.22
CA GLY A 422 22.94 7.50 8.40
C GLY A 422 22.35 6.33 9.17
N ILE A 423 21.83 5.35 8.44
CA ILE A 423 21.42 4.03 8.97
C ILE A 423 22.19 2.93 8.22
N TRP A 424 22.68 1.95 8.96
CA TRP A 424 23.29 0.73 8.43
C TRP A 424 23.19 -0.39 9.48
N PHE A 425 23.44 -1.63 9.05
CA PHE A 425 23.32 -2.81 9.91
C PHE A 425 24.61 -3.62 9.93
N ASN A 426 25.01 -4.10 11.11
CA ASN A 426 26.27 -4.82 11.31
C ASN A 426 26.26 -6.18 10.60
N LYS A 427 25.16 -6.92 10.72
CA LYS A 427 25.00 -8.27 10.19
C LYS A 427 23.72 -8.41 9.38
N TRP A 428 23.75 -9.35 8.45
CA TRP A 428 22.72 -9.50 7.42
C TRP A 428 22.24 -10.94 7.31
N ILE A 429 20.95 -11.08 7.05
CA ILE A 429 20.32 -12.34 6.64
C ILE A 429 19.39 -12.05 5.48
N GLY A 430 19.52 -12.85 4.42
CA GLY A 430 18.65 -12.77 3.25
C GLY A 430 17.75 -13.99 3.15
N LEU A 431 16.43 -13.81 3.26
CA LEU A 431 15.47 -14.92 3.13
C LEU A 431 15.05 -15.20 1.67
N ASP A 432 15.48 -14.33 0.76
CA ASP A 432 15.46 -14.54 -0.68
C ASP A 432 16.85 -14.24 -1.24
N GLY A 433 17.58 -15.32 -1.53
CA GLY A 433 18.93 -15.24 -2.07
C GLY A 433 19.07 -14.65 -3.48
N ILE A 434 17.97 -14.38 -4.19
CA ILE A 434 17.98 -13.67 -5.48
C ILE A 434 17.47 -12.23 -5.38
N SER A 435 17.05 -11.80 -4.19
CA SER A 435 16.55 -10.44 -3.96
C SER A 435 17.63 -9.40 -4.23
N SER A 436 17.25 -8.35 -4.96
CA SER A 436 18.15 -7.21 -5.20
C SER A 436 18.49 -6.44 -3.92
N ALA A 437 17.64 -6.55 -2.89
CA ALA A 437 17.87 -5.87 -1.61
C ALA A 437 19.17 -6.32 -0.92
N LEU A 438 19.63 -7.56 -1.16
CA LEU A 438 20.90 -8.05 -0.61
C LEU A 438 22.13 -7.37 -1.24
N TYR A 439 22.00 -6.75 -2.42
CA TYR A 439 23.11 -6.02 -3.03
C TYR A 439 23.47 -4.75 -2.26
N GLY A 440 22.55 -4.25 -1.43
CA GLY A 440 22.79 -3.12 -0.55
C GLY A 440 23.90 -3.37 0.48
N ILE A 441 24.36 -4.62 0.65
CA ILE A 441 25.46 -4.94 1.58
C ILE A 441 26.78 -4.27 1.20
N LEU A 442 27.02 -3.96 -0.07
CA LEU A 442 28.24 -3.24 -0.48
C LEU A 442 28.11 -1.72 -0.26
N ASN A 443 27.79 -1.32 0.97
CA ASN A 443 27.49 0.05 1.39
C ASN A 443 28.71 0.82 1.94
N LYS A 444 29.92 0.32 1.69
CA LYS A 444 31.20 0.81 2.26
C LYS A 444 31.37 0.64 3.78
N LYS A 445 30.44 -0.05 4.44
CA LYS A 445 30.53 -0.45 5.86
C LYS A 445 30.64 -1.96 6.02
N ASN A 446 29.96 -2.71 5.16
CA ASN A 446 29.87 -4.16 5.23
C ASN A 446 30.62 -4.89 4.09
N THR A 447 30.87 -6.17 4.31
CA THR A 447 31.44 -7.15 3.36
C THR A 447 30.54 -8.38 3.25
N TYR A 448 30.80 -9.32 2.33
CA TYR A 448 29.95 -10.50 2.18
C TYR A 448 30.01 -11.43 3.40
N SER A 449 31.10 -11.41 4.16
CA SER A 449 31.25 -12.09 5.46
C SER A 449 30.34 -11.55 6.57
N ASP A 450 29.65 -10.42 6.36
CA ASP A 450 28.61 -9.97 7.29
C ASP A 450 27.27 -10.68 7.09
N ILE A 451 27.13 -11.52 6.05
CA ILE A 451 25.95 -12.36 5.83
C ILE A 451 26.07 -13.63 6.67
N LEU A 452 25.16 -13.81 7.61
CA LEU A 452 25.14 -14.98 8.51
C LEU A 452 24.33 -16.14 7.92
N PHE A 453 23.24 -15.83 7.24
CA PHE A 453 22.31 -16.80 6.65
C PHE A 453 21.80 -16.32 5.29
N LEU A 454 21.59 -17.30 4.41
CA LEU A 454 20.87 -17.14 3.15
C LEU A 454 19.71 -18.13 3.12
N GLY A 455 18.61 -17.76 2.51
CA GLY A 455 17.38 -18.53 2.51
C GLY A 455 16.70 -18.57 1.16
N ASP A 456 15.82 -19.56 1.05
CA ASP A 456 14.79 -19.66 0.05
C ASP A 456 13.49 -19.97 0.79
N SER A 457 12.86 -18.90 1.31
CA SER A 457 11.62 -19.00 2.09
C SER A 457 10.50 -19.67 1.31
N PHE A 458 10.45 -19.52 -0.02
CA PHE A 458 9.41 -20.15 -0.84
C PHE A 458 9.52 -21.68 -0.79
N ASN A 459 10.75 -22.18 -0.84
CA ASN A 459 11.04 -23.60 -0.75
C ASN A 459 11.34 -24.08 0.66
N LYS A 460 11.11 -23.23 1.68
CA LYS A 460 11.28 -23.57 3.10
C LYS A 460 12.71 -24.07 3.40
N LYS A 461 13.72 -23.33 2.93
CA LYS A 461 15.13 -23.65 3.14
C LYS A 461 15.89 -22.47 3.73
N LEU A 462 16.81 -22.79 4.64
CA LEU A 462 17.79 -21.86 5.19
C LEU A 462 19.16 -22.52 5.11
N PHE A 463 20.14 -21.73 4.68
CA PHE A 463 21.51 -22.12 4.45
C PHE A 463 22.40 -21.30 5.37
N LYS A 464 23.11 -21.98 6.26
CA LYS A 464 24.05 -21.36 7.19
C LYS A 464 25.41 -21.16 6.52
N MET A 465 26.12 -20.11 6.92
CA MET A 465 27.51 -19.89 6.53
C MET A 465 28.36 -21.15 6.73
N GLY A 466 29.15 -21.52 5.71
CA GLY A 466 29.99 -22.72 5.68
C GLY A 466 29.34 -23.96 5.05
N SER A 467 28.08 -23.88 4.61
CA SER A 467 27.46 -24.92 3.78
C SER A 467 27.72 -24.68 2.29
N LYS A 468 27.77 -25.75 1.49
CA LYS A 468 27.97 -25.66 0.03
C LYS A 468 26.87 -24.85 -0.65
N GLU A 469 25.64 -24.97 -0.16
CA GLU A 469 24.47 -24.24 -0.63
C GLU A 469 24.61 -22.75 -0.34
N PHE A 470 25.08 -22.39 0.85
CA PHE A 470 25.37 -20.99 1.19
C PHE A 470 26.44 -20.41 0.27
N ASP A 471 27.57 -21.09 0.09
CA ASP A 471 28.66 -20.61 -0.77
C ASP A 471 28.23 -20.46 -2.23
N SER A 472 27.39 -21.37 -2.72
CA SER A 472 26.79 -21.31 -4.06
C SER A 472 25.88 -20.09 -4.21
N PHE A 473 25.03 -19.82 -3.22
CA PHE A 473 24.16 -18.64 -3.20
C PHE A 473 24.96 -17.34 -3.09
N LEU A 474 25.94 -17.30 -2.19
CA LEU A 474 26.81 -16.15 -2.01
C LEU A 474 27.58 -15.83 -3.30
N SER A 475 28.08 -16.84 -3.99
CA SER A 475 28.77 -16.69 -5.29
C SER A 475 27.87 -16.07 -6.35
N LYS A 476 26.55 -16.35 -6.36
CA LYS A 476 25.60 -15.69 -7.26
C LYS A 476 25.42 -14.20 -6.92
N ILE A 477 25.34 -13.87 -5.64
CA ILE A 477 25.24 -12.48 -5.17
C ILE A 477 26.51 -11.72 -5.53
N ALA A 478 27.69 -12.29 -5.24
CA ALA A 478 28.98 -11.73 -5.58
C ALA A 478 29.17 -11.56 -7.09
N THR A 479 28.75 -12.56 -7.89
CA THR A 479 28.78 -12.49 -9.36
C THR A 479 28.03 -11.26 -9.87
N LYS A 480 26.82 -11.01 -9.36
CA LYS A 480 26.00 -9.88 -9.82
C LYS A 480 26.57 -8.54 -9.35
N GLY A 481 27.11 -8.46 -8.14
CA GLY A 481 27.84 -7.28 -7.66
C GLY A 481 29.07 -6.96 -8.52
N ALA A 482 29.89 -7.98 -8.80
CA ALA A 482 31.11 -7.85 -9.59
C ALA A 482 30.85 -7.57 -11.08
N SER A 483 29.77 -8.11 -11.66
CA SER A 483 29.45 -7.96 -13.09
C SER A 483 29.27 -6.50 -13.53
N ASN A 484 28.83 -5.63 -12.62
CA ASN A 484 28.71 -4.19 -12.88
C ASN A 484 30.06 -3.46 -12.81
N SER A 485 31.03 -4.06 -12.13
CA SER A 485 32.36 -3.48 -11.89
C SER A 485 33.40 -4.00 -12.88
N ILE A 486 33.18 -5.16 -13.51
CA ILE A 486 34.13 -5.77 -14.43
C ILE A 486 33.93 -5.26 -15.85
N ILE A 487 35.00 -4.75 -16.42
CA ILE A 487 35.11 -4.27 -17.80
C ILE A 487 35.91 -5.31 -18.57
N ILE A 488 35.33 -5.82 -19.65
CA ILE A 488 35.98 -6.80 -20.53
C ILE A 488 36.02 -6.18 -21.92
N SER A 489 37.21 -6.03 -22.47
CA SER A 489 37.44 -5.43 -23.79
C SER A 489 38.19 -6.41 -24.69
N LYS A 490 37.75 -6.56 -25.93
CA LYS A 490 38.49 -7.30 -26.96
C LYS A 490 39.78 -6.54 -27.30
N ILE A 491 40.91 -7.25 -27.36
CA ILE A 491 42.22 -6.65 -27.72
C ILE A 491 42.81 -7.17 -29.03
N ASN A 492 42.34 -8.32 -29.53
CA ASN A 492 42.82 -8.91 -30.79
C ASN A 492 41.70 -9.04 -31.81
N ASP A 493 41.94 -8.64 -33.06
CA ASP A 493 40.98 -8.73 -34.16
C ASP A 493 40.87 -10.14 -34.76
N LYS A 494 40.37 -11.08 -33.95
CA LYS A 494 39.90 -12.39 -34.42
C LYS A 494 38.39 -12.39 -34.66
N MET A 495 37.94 -13.34 -35.48
CA MET A 495 36.52 -13.67 -35.60
C MET A 495 35.98 -14.13 -34.24
N PRO A 496 34.74 -13.75 -33.85
CA PRO A 496 34.22 -14.03 -32.51
C PRO A 496 34.25 -15.51 -32.11
N GLU A 497 34.05 -16.40 -33.07
CA GLU A 497 34.12 -17.86 -32.89
C GLU A 497 35.51 -18.33 -32.42
N ASN A 498 36.56 -17.63 -32.86
CA ASN A 498 37.96 -17.98 -32.62
C ASN A 498 38.60 -17.19 -31.47
N LEU A 499 37.83 -16.36 -30.75
CA LEU A 499 38.34 -15.63 -29.60
C LEU A 499 38.60 -16.58 -28.42
N GLU A 500 39.79 -16.50 -27.86
CA GLU A 500 40.24 -17.20 -26.66
C GLU A 500 40.39 -16.21 -25.50
N ILE A 501 40.64 -16.71 -24.29
CA ILE A 501 40.66 -15.86 -23.10
C ILE A 501 41.72 -14.76 -23.17
N ASP A 502 42.87 -15.05 -23.80
CA ASP A 502 44.00 -14.12 -23.97
C ASP A 502 43.71 -13.02 -25.01
N ASP A 503 42.60 -13.13 -25.75
CA ASP A 503 42.15 -12.09 -26.69
C ASP A 503 41.32 -11.00 -25.98
N PHE A 504 41.18 -11.06 -24.66
CA PHE A 504 40.42 -10.12 -23.86
C PHE A 504 41.29 -9.45 -22.78
N LYS A 505 41.06 -8.16 -22.57
CA LYS A 505 41.56 -7.41 -21.42
C LYS A 505 40.47 -7.32 -20.36
N PHE A 506 40.85 -7.65 -19.13
CA PHE A 506 39.97 -7.64 -17.96
C PHE A 506 40.40 -6.53 -17.01
N GLU A 507 39.48 -5.63 -16.69
CA GLU A 507 39.70 -4.50 -15.78
C GLU A 507 38.56 -4.39 -14.78
N THR A 508 38.80 -3.71 -13.66
CA THR A 508 37.75 -3.34 -12.70
C THR A 508 37.55 -1.83 -12.70
N SER A 509 36.31 -1.41 -12.50
CA SER A 509 35.99 0.00 -12.28
C SER A 509 36.67 0.49 -11.00
N ILE A 510 37.22 1.70 -11.08
CA ILE A 510 37.88 2.38 -9.96
C ILE A 510 36.93 2.42 -8.76
N ASN A 511 37.45 2.12 -7.57
CA ASN A 511 36.71 2.12 -6.28
C ASN A 511 35.59 1.08 -6.13
N SER A 512 35.53 0.04 -6.96
CA SER A 512 34.53 -1.04 -6.80
C SER A 512 34.76 -1.94 -5.59
N GLY A 513 35.97 -1.94 -5.03
CA GLY A 513 36.40 -2.93 -4.02
C GLY A 513 36.70 -4.31 -4.60
N PHE A 514 36.38 -4.55 -5.88
CA PHE A 514 36.71 -5.78 -6.59
C PHE A 514 38.05 -5.69 -7.29
N ASN A 515 38.84 -6.76 -7.20
CA ASN A 515 40.07 -6.96 -7.95
C ASN A 515 39.98 -8.27 -8.72
N ILE A 516 40.43 -8.27 -9.97
CA ILE A 516 40.53 -9.49 -10.77
C ILE A 516 41.84 -10.18 -10.38
N ILE A 517 41.74 -11.42 -9.90
CA ILE A 517 42.90 -12.24 -9.59
C ILE A 517 43.41 -12.87 -10.88
N LYS A 518 42.51 -13.55 -11.61
CA LYS A 518 42.78 -14.07 -12.94
C LYS A 518 41.48 -14.39 -13.69
N PRO A 519 41.43 -14.18 -15.01
CA PRO A 519 40.42 -14.83 -15.84
C PRO A 519 40.73 -16.33 -15.90
N ILE A 520 39.71 -17.19 -15.80
CA ILE A 520 39.87 -18.66 -15.75
C ILE A 520 39.63 -19.26 -17.13
N LYS A 521 38.45 -19.04 -17.71
CA LYS A 521 38.08 -19.57 -19.04
C LYS A 521 36.85 -18.86 -19.62
N ILE A 522 36.65 -19.03 -20.93
CA ILE A 522 35.37 -18.79 -21.59
C ILE A 522 34.51 -20.03 -21.40
N LEU A 523 33.37 -19.89 -20.75
CA LEU A 523 32.41 -20.97 -20.51
C LEU A 523 31.53 -21.21 -21.73
N ASN A 524 31.07 -20.14 -22.36
CA ASN A 524 30.12 -20.23 -23.46
C ASN A 524 30.26 -19.06 -24.45
N LYS A 525 29.88 -19.33 -25.70
CA LYS A 525 29.81 -18.35 -26.80
C LYS A 525 28.46 -18.53 -27.47
N THR A 526 27.54 -17.59 -27.28
CA THR A 526 26.18 -17.67 -27.86
C THR A 526 25.89 -16.43 -28.68
N LYS A 527 24.99 -16.54 -29.67
CA LYS A 527 24.45 -15.36 -30.37
C LYS A 527 23.13 -14.96 -29.73
N ASN A 528 22.91 -13.65 -29.59
CA ASN A 528 21.59 -13.13 -29.24
C ASN A 528 20.68 -12.99 -30.48
N ASP A 529 19.44 -12.59 -30.26
CA ASP A 529 18.43 -12.39 -31.32
C ASP A 529 18.82 -11.35 -32.38
N LYS A 530 19.85 -10.54 -32.10
CA LYS A 530 20.43 -9.53 -33.01
C LYS A 530 21.74 -10.01 -33.65
N ASN A 531 22.05 -11.30 -33.60
CA ASN A 531 23.30 -11.91 -34.07
C ASN A 531 24.60 -11.38 -33.42
N ALA A 532 24.51 -10.68 -32.28
CA ALA A 532 25.70 -10.27 -31.53
C ALA A 532 26.17 -11.40 -30.61
N TYR A 533 27.49 -11.55 -30.43
CA TYR A 533 28.06 -12.61 -29.60
C TYR A 533 28.01 -12.21 -28.12
N ILE A 534 27.47 -13.11 -27.31
CA ILE A 534 27.52 -13.08 -25.86
C ILE A 534 28.56 -14.11 -25.42
N PHE A 535 29.56 -13.62 -24.69
CA PHE A 535 30.57 -14.45 -24.06
C PHE A 535 30.26 -14.57 -22.56
N GLU A 536 30.24 -15.81 -22.07
CA GLU A 536 30.20 -16.10 -20.64
C GLU A 536 31.62 -16.42 -20.16
N PHE A 537 32.13 -15.63 -19.21
CA PHE A 537 33.47 -15.78 -18.65
C PHE A 537 33.39 -16.33 -17.22
N GLU A 538 34.29 -17.24 -16.87
CA GLU A 538 34.58 -17.62 -15.49
C GLU A 538 35.82 -16.84 -15.03
N ILE A 539 35.70 -16.08 -13.94
CA ILE A 539 36.74 -15.17 -13.46
C ILE A 539 36.93 -15.39 -11.96
N GLU A 540 38.18 -15.47 -11.51
CA GLU A 540 38.52 -15.41 -10.10
C GLU A 540 38.71 -13.96 -9.67
N VAL A 541 37.95 -13.53 -8.67
CA VAL A 541 37.99 -12.17 -8.14
C VAL A 541 38.20 -12.19 -6.64
N SER A 542 38.80 -11.12 -6.14
CA SER A 542 38.72 -10.79 -4.72
C SER A 542 37.87 -9.55 -4.49
N TYR A 543 37.26 -9.48 -3.31
CA TYR A 543 36.63 -8.29 -2.78
C TYR A 543 37.32 -7.88 -1.49
N ARG A 544 37.60 -6.57 -1.35
CA ARG A 544 38.13 -5.99 -0.12
C ARG A 544 37.59 -4.57 0.03
N LEU A 545 37.01 -4.28 1.20
CA LEU A 545 36.50 -2.94 1.49
C LEU A 545 37.61 -1.95 1.82
N ASN A 546 38.57 -2.34 2.65
CA ASN A 546 39.74 -1.53 3.01
C ASN A 546 40.91 -2.41 3.50
N ASP A 547 42.06 -1.79 3.80
CA ASP A 547 43.27 -2.49 4.23
C ASP A 547 43.17 -3.23 5.57
N LYS A 548 42.04 -3.09 6.28
CA LYS A 548 41.78 -3.74 7.56
C LYS A 548 40.74 -4.86 7.44
N THR A 549 40.00 -4.95 6.34
CA THR A 549 39.05 -6.04 6.11
C THR A 549 39.73 -7.27 5.48
N PRO A 550 39.29 -8.49 5.84
CA PRO A 550 39.72 -9.72 5.15
C PRO A 550 39.49 -9.63 3.64
N ILE A 551 40.35 -10.29 2.87
CA ILE A 551 40.18 -10.44 1.43
C ILE A 551 39.25 -11.62 1.22
N GLU A 552 38.13 -11.39 0.54
CA GLU A 552 37.14 -12.41 0.20
C GLU A 552 37.37 -12.86 -1.24
N HIS A 553 37.39 -14.17 -1.48
CA HIS A 553 37.68 -14.76 -2.79
C HIS A 553 36.43 -15.40 -3.39
N PHE A 554 36.17 -15.14 -4.66
CA PHE A 554 35.01 -15.68 -5.37
C PHE A 554 35.39 -16.15 -6.78
N ILE A 555 34.74 -17.23 -7.22
CA ILE A 555 34.67 -17.60 -8.63
C ILE A 555 33.31 -17.13 -9.13
N ILE A 556 33.32 -16.24 -10.12
CA ILE A 556 32.12 -15.59 -10.65
C ILE A 556 31.93 -15.87 -12.14
N LYS A 557 30.69 -15.71 -12.61
CA LYS A 557 30.33 -15.87 -14.03
C LYS A 557 29.80 -14.58 -14.63
N VAL A 558 30.54 -13.98 -15.57
CA VAL A 558 30.18 -12.68 -16.16
C VAL A 558 29.79 -12.86 -17.61
N ASN A 559 28.61 -12.35 -17.99
CA ASN A 559 28.16 -12.30 -19.37
C ASN A 559 28.46 -10.94 -19.98
N LYS A 560 29.14 -10.90 -21.12
CA LYS A 560 29.33 -9.67 -21.91
C LYS A 560 29.00 -9.84 -23.37
N ASN A 561 28.30 -8.84 -23.88
CA ASN A 561 28.11 -8.61 -25.30
C ASN A 561 29.35 -7.89 -25.81
N ILE A 562 30.04 -8.47 -26.79
CA ILE A 562 31.29 -7.95 -27.34
C ILE A 562 31.16 -7.77 -28.85
#